data_AF-V6SAR6-F1
#
_entry.id   AF-V6SAR6-F1
#
_cell.length_a   1.000
_cell.length_b   1.000
_cell.length_c   1.000
_cell.angle_alpha   90.00
_cell.angle_beta   90.00
_cell.angle_gamma   90.00
#
_symmetry.space_group_name_H-M   'P 1'
#
loop_
_entity.id
_entity.type
_entity.pdbx_description
1 polymer ?
#
loop_
_entity_poly.entity_id
_entity_poly.type
_entity_poly.pdbx_seq_one_letter_code
_entity_poly.pdbx_strand_id
1 'polypeptide(L)'
;MNKIAYYLTLFVAGITCLQFVPHAFLGFPAVLEHIAKGEIQEPAAQGMQMIWMYSSIMMLLSGIWMLFLAKPIKEGDSSARLQALLLSLGLILFGMACSYIARDVFNHLFFFTVEGILLLLAVTVFFNIKRDK
;
A
#
# COMPACT_ATOMS: atom_id res chain seq x y z
N MET A 1 7.55 13.92 -20.72
CA MET A 1 8.10 12.85 -19.85
C MET A 1 7.79 13.20 -18.40
N ASN A 2 7.10 12.32 -17.68
CA ASN A 2 6.57 12.60 -16.33
C ASN A 2 7.60 12.28 -15.25
N LYS A 3 8.68 13.08 -15.16
CA LYS A 3 9.79 12.81 -14.24
C LYS A 3 9.38 12.84 -12.76
N ILE A 4 8.56 13.82 -12.35
CA ILE A 4 8.09 13.94 -10.96
C ILE A 4 7.22 12.74 -10.60
N ALA A 5 6.24 12.41 -11.46
CA ALA A 5 5.39 11.24 -11.28
C ALA A 5 6.20 9.95 -11.14
N TYR A 6 7.23 9.77 -11.98
CA TYR A 6 8.14 8.61 -11.90
C TYR A 6 8.81 8.47 -10.54
N TYR A 7 9.44 9.54 -10.03
CA TYR A 7 10.15 9.47 -8.75
C TYR A 7 9.20 9.33 -7.57
N LEU A 8 8.02 9.95 -7.61
CA LEU A 8 6.99 9.75 -6.58
C LEU A 8 6.49 8.31 -6.57
N THR A 9 6.19 7.72 -7.74
CA THR A 9 5.79 6.32 -7.82
C THR A 9 6.89 5.40 -7.31
N LEU A 10 8.15 5.61 -7.70
CA LEU A 10 9.27 4.81 -7.17
C LEU A 10 9.44 4.93 -5.66
N PHE A 11 9.29 6.15 -5.14
CA PHE A 11 9.39 6.40 -3.70
C PHE A 11 8.31 5.62 -2.96
N VAL A 12 7.03 5.78 -3.35
CA VAL A 12 5.90 5.05 -2.76
C VAL A 12 6.11 3.54 -2.89
N ALA A 13 6.47 3.04 -4.07
CA ALA A 13 6.73 1.63 -4.30
C ALA A 13 7.84 1.07 -3.39
N GLY A 14 8.93 1.82 -3.24
CA GLY A 14 10.06 1.45 -2.39
C GLY A 14 9.65 1.36 -0.92
N ILE A 15 8.95 2.36 -0.39
CA ILE A 15 8.53 2.36 1.02
C ILE A 15 7.48 1.28 1.30
N THR A 16 6.51 1.04 0.41
CA THR A 16 5.54 -0.04 0.56
C THR A 16 6.22 -1.42 0.58
N CYS A 17 7.22 -1.64 -0.29
CA CYS A 17 8.03 -2.85 -0.26
C CYS A 17 8.81 -3.00 1.05
N LEU A 18 9.34 -1.90 1.61
CA LEU A 18 10.08 -1.93 2.86
C LEU A 18 9.17 -2.17 4.06
N GLN A 19 7.92 -1.69 4.04
CA GLN A 19 6.91 -1.91 5.08
C GLN A 19 6.49 -3.37 5.21
N PHE A 20 6.64 -4.19 4.17
CA PHE A 20 6.39 -5.63 4.23
C PHE A 20 7.13 -6.28 5.39
N VAL A 21 8.42 -5.96 5.60
CA VAL A 21 9.24 -6.61 6.63
C VAL A 21 8.72 -6.35 8.05
N PRO A 22 8.56 -5.09 8.50
CA PRO A 22 8.01 -4.82 9.83
C PRO A 22 6.57 -5.33 9.98
N HIS A 23 5.74 -5.26 8.94
CA HIS A 23 4.38 -5.78 9.01
C HIS A 23 4.34 -7.31 9.15
N ALA A 24 5.02 -8.03 8.25
CA ALA A 24 4.99 -9.49 8.21
C ALA A 24 5.67 -10.14 9.42
N PHE A 25 6.80 -9.60 9.87
CA PHE A 25 7.64 -10.28 10.86
C PHE A 25 7.64 -9.61 12.24
N LEU A 26 7.59 -8.29 12.32
CA LEU A 26 7.65 -7.59 13.62
C LEU A 26 6.26 -7.41 14.23
N GLY A 27 5.21 -7.33 13.42
CA GLY A 27 3.82 -7.26 13.91
C GLY A 27 3.19 -8.63 14.20
N PHE A 28 3.65 -9.71 13.57
CA PHE A 28 3.08 -11.04 13.76
C PHE A 28 3.18 -11.58 15.21
N PRO A 29 4.27 -11.35 15.96
CA PRO A 29 4.33 -11.72 17.37
C PRO A 29 3.18 -11.16 18.22
N ALA A 30 2.71 -9.94 17.95
CA ALA A 30 1.56 -9.38 18.66
C ALA A 30 0.27 -10.18 18.39
N VAL A 31 0.07 -10.64 17.16
CA VAL A 31 -1.06 -11.53 16.81
C VAL A 31 -0.98 -12.83 17.61
N LEU A 32 0.21 -13.44 17.70
CA LEU A 32 0.41 -14.66 18.47
C LEU A 32 0.19 -14.43 19.97
N GLU A 33 0.60 -13.27 20.50
CA GLU A 33 0.36 -12.90 21.89
C GLU A 33 -1.14 -12.77 22.20
N HIS A 34 -1.93 -12.12 21.33
CA HIS A 34 -3.38 -12.02 21.49
C HIS A 34 -4.09 -13.39 21.40
N ILE A 35 -3.59 -14.31 20.57
CA ILE A 35 -4.06 -15.71 20.54
C ILE A 35 -3.73 -16.41 21.87
N ALA A 36 -2.50 -16.29 22.35
CA ALA A 36 -2.04 -16.94 23.58
C ALA A 36 -2.79 -16.45 24.83
N LYS A 37 -3.20 -15.17 24.84
CA LYS A 37 -4.04 -14.59 25.91
C LYS A 37 -5.52 -15.00 25.83
N GLY A 38 -5.93 -15.73 24.79
CA GLY A 38 -7.32 -16.12 24.57
C GLY A 38 -8.22 -14.97 24.09
N GLU A 39 -7.64 -13.83 23.70
CA GLU A 39 -8.38 -12.68 23.15
C GLU A 39 -8.86 -12.97 21.73
N ILE A 40 -8.16 -13.85 21.01
CA ILE A 40 -8.60 -14.45 19.74
C ILE A 40 -8.99 -15.90 20.01
N GLN A 41 -10.28 -16.22 19.86
CA GLN A 41 -10.78 -17.57 20.09
C GLN A 41 -10.17 -18.59 19.11
N GLU A 42 -9.99 -19.83 19.56
CA GLU A 42 -9.39 -20.92 18.76
C GLU A 42 -9.94 -21.04 17.34
N PRO A 43 -11.28 -20.99 17.09
CA PRO A 43 -11.80 -21.12 15.73
C PRO A 43 -11.35 -20.01 14.78
N ALA A 44 -11.01 -18.83 15.31
CA ALA A 44 -10.56 -17.67 14.54
C ALA A 44 -9.03 -17.53 14.48
N ALA A 45 -8.30 -18.17 15.39
CA ALA A 45 -6.85 -18.01 15.55
C ALA A 45 -6.07 -18.35 14.28
N GLN A 46 -6.35 -19.52 13.67
CA GLN A 46 -5.69 -19.92 12.43
C GLN A 46 -6.07 -18.99 11.27
N GLY A 47 -7.35 -18.61 11.18
CA GLY A 47 -7.84 -17.65 10.18
C GLY A 47 -7.10 -16.32 10.24
N MET A 48 -6.90 -15.78 11.45
CA MET A 48 -6.18 -14.53 11.66
C MET A 48 -4.72 -14.62 11.19
N GLN A 49 -4.04 -15.73 11.47
CA GLN A 49 -2.66 -15.94 11.02
C GLN A 49 -2.56 -16.00 9.49
N MET A 50 -3.49 -16.71 8.84
CA MET A 50 -3.53 -16.79 7.37
C MET A 50 -3.83 -15.43 6.73
N ILE A 51 -4.77 -14.67 7.27
CA ILE A 51 -5.10 -13.32 6.81
C ILE A 51 -3.90 -12.38 6.97
N TRP A 52 -3.19 -12.45 8.10
CA TRP A 52 -1.98 -11.67 8.34
C TRP A 52 -0.90 -11.95 7.29
N MET A 53 -0.62 -13.23 7.03
CA MET A 53 0.37 -13.62 6.02
C MET A 53 -0.06 -13.21 4.61
N TYR A 54 -1.32 -13.44 4.25
CA TYR A 54 -1.86 -13.07 2.95
C TYR A 54 -1.76 -11.56 2.71
N SER A 55 -2.23 -10.75 3.67
CA SER A 55 -2.16 -9.28 3.58
C SER A 55 -0.71 -8.77 3.49
N SER A 56 0.22 -9.39 4.22
CA SER A 56 1.65 -9.11 4.11
C SER A 56 2.19 -9.37 2.70
N ILE A 57 1.86 -10.51 2.09
CA ILE A 57 2.27 -10.84 0.72
C ILE A 57 1.65 -9.85 -0.27
N MET A 58 0.37 -9.51 -0.11
CA MET A 58 -0.33 -8.56 -0.99
C MET A 58 0.25 -7.16 -0.89
N MET A 59 0.73 -6.74 0.29
CA MET A 59 1.45 -5.47 0.46
C MET A 59 2.75 -5.46 -0.36
N LEU A 60 3.57 -6.51 -0.26
CA LEU A 60 4.80 -6.64 -1.04
C LEU A 60 4.54 -6.65 -2.55
N LEU A 61 3.56 -7.46 -2.99
CA LEU A 61 3.19 -7.55 -4.41
C LEU A 61 2.68 -6.20 -4.95
N SER A 62 1.93 -5.45 -4.14
CA SER A 62 1.46 -4.11 -4.51
C SER A 62 2.62 -3.13 -4.66
N GLY A 63 3.60 -3.16 -3.75
CA GLY A 63 4.85 -2.40 -3.88
C GLY A 63 5.63 -2.76 -5.16
N ILE A 64 5.81 -4.05 -5.44
CA ILE A 64 6.48 -4.54 -6.65
C ILE A 64 5.72 -4.10 -7.91
N TRP A 65 4.39 -4.18 -7.91
CA TRP A 65 3.58 -3.71 -9.03
C TRP A 65 3.82 -2.21 -9.27
N MET A 66 3.84 -1.39 -8.23
CA MET A 66 4.15 0.04 -8.36
C MET A 66 5.55 0.29 -8.94
N LEU A 67 6.57 -0.53 -8.59
CA LEU A 67 7.90 -0.44 -9.22
C LEU A 67 7.82 -0.65 -10.74
N PHE A 68 7.06 -1.65 -11.20
CA PHE A 68 6.86 -1.91 -12.62
C PHE A 68 6.03 -0.82 -13.32
N LEU A 69 5.10 -0.17 -12.62
CA LEU A 69 4.32 0.93 -13.16
C LEU A 69 5.12 2.23 -13.32
N ALA A 70 6.21 2.42 -12.58
CA ALA A 70 6.96 3.67 -12.61
C ALA A 70 7.45 4.04 -14.02
N LYS A 71 8.04 3.10 -14.77
CA LYS A 71 8.55 3.37 -16.12
C LYS A 71 7.43 3.73 -17.11
N PRO A 72 6.33 2.96 -17.26
CA PRO A 72 5.17 3.36 -18.06
C PRO A 72 4.58 4.72 -17.65
N ILE A 73 4.54 5.04 -16.35
CA ILE A 73 4.09 6.33 -15.85
C ILE A 73 4.97 7.48 -16.36
N LYS A 74 6.30 7.29 -16.34
CA LYS A 74 7.28 8.24 -16.90
C LYS A 74 7.02 8.51 -18.39
N GLU A 75 6.63 7.47 -19.11
CA GLU A 75 6.37 7.45 -20.55
C GLU A 75 4.98 8.01 -20.92
N GLY A 76 4.10 8.20 -19.93
CA GLY A 76 2.78 8.78 -20.14
C GLY A 76 1.71 7.77 -20.57
N ASP A 77 1.89 6.49 -20.20
CA ASP A 77 0.93 5.42 -20.48
C ASP A 77 -0.35 5.54 -19.63
N SER A 78 -1.50 5.59 -20.31
CA SER A 78 -2.80 5.79 -19.65
C SER A 78 -3.29 4.56 -18.88
N SER A 79 -2.91 3.35 -19.29
CA SER A 79 -3.27 2.12 -18.57
C SER A 79 -2.53 2.02 -17.24
N ALA A 80 -1.23 2.33 -17.25
CA ALA A 80 -0.42 2.41 -16.05
C ALA A 80 -0.91 3.50 -15.09
N ARG A 81 -1.33 4.65 -15.63
CA ARG A 81 -1.99 5.70 -14.85
C ARG A 81 -3.24 5.20 -14.14
N LEU A 82 -4.12 4.47 -14.84
CA LEU A 82 -5.34 3.93 -14.25
C LEU A 82 -5.04 2.92 -13.14
N GLN A 83 -4.08 2.01 -13.36
CA GLN A 83 -3.66 1.04 -12.34
C GLN A 83 -3.12 1.73 -11.08
N ALA A 84 -2.24 2.72 -11.25
CA ALA A 84 -1.69 3.47 -10.13
C ALA A 84 -2.73 4.37 -9.44
N LEU A 85 -3.74 4.87 -10.17
CA LEU A 85 -4.90 5.55 -9.57
C LEU A 85 -5.71 4.60 -8.67
N LEU A 86 -5.97 3.37 -9.11
CA LEU A 86 -6.68 2.38 -8.30
C LEU A 86 -5.88 1.97 -7.07
N LEU A 87 -4.57 1.77 -7.21
CA LEU A 87 -3.67 1.51 -6.08
C LEU A 87 -3.69 2.67 -5.08
N SER A 88 -3.60 3.90 -5.57
CA SER A 88 -3.67 5.11 -4.73
C SER A 88 -4.97 5.17 -3.91
N LEU A 89 -6.12 4.95 -4.54
CA LEU A 89 -7.40 4.92 -3.84
C LEU A 89 -7.47 3.78 -2.82
N GLY A 90 -6.97 2.60 -3.17
CA GLY A 90 -6.90 1.46 -2.25
C GLY A 90 -6.08 1.76 -0.99
N LEU A 91 -4.90 2.36 -1.16
CA LEU A 91 -4.03 2.76 -0.04
C LEU A 91 -4.67 3.83 0.85
N ILE A 92 -5.31 4.84 0.24
CA ILE A 92 -6.05 5.89 0.97
C ILE A 92 -7.18 5.27 1.79
N LEU A 93 -8.02 4.46 1.16
CA LEU A 93 -9.17 3.82 1.81
C LEU A 93 -8.71 2.90 2.94
N PHE A 94 -7.65 2.11 2.74
CA PHE A 94 -7.10 1.24 3.76
C PHE A 94 -6.63 2.02 4.99
N GLY A 95 -5.74 3.02 4.81
CA GLY A 95 -5.22 3.80 5.94
C GLY A 95 -6.31 4.57 6.70
N MET A 96 -7.30 5.12 5.98
CA MET A 96 -8.45 5.79 6.62
C MET A 96 -9.35 4.79 7.38
N ALA A 97 -9.61 3.61 6.81
CA ALA A 97 -10.40 2.57 7.46
C ALA A 97 -9.72 2.08 8.75
N CYS A 98 -8.41 1.84 8.72
CA CYS A 98 -7.65 1.47 9.91
C CYS A 98 -7.73 2.55 11.00
N SER A 99 -7.62 3.82 10.62
CA SER A 99 -7.72 4.95 11.55
C SER A 99 -9.12 5.07 12.18
N TYR A 100 -10.16 4.83 11.38
CA TYR A 100 -11.53 4.78 11.87
C TYR A 100 -11.75 3.61 12.85
N ILE A 101 -11.29 2.41 12.51
CA ILE A 101 -11.44 1.19 13.35
C ILE A 101 -10.66 1.35 14.66
N ALA A 102 -9.42 1.83 14.60
CA ALA A 102 -8.57 2.03 15.76
C ALA A 102 -9.04 3.18 16.67
N ARG A 103 -9.94 4.05 16.18
CA ARG A 103 -10.32 5.32 16.83
C ARG A 103 -9.11 6.19 17.16
N ASP A 104 -8.06 6.07 16.35
CA ASP A 104 -6.82 6.84 16.45
C ASP A 104 -6.40 7.28 15.05
N VAL A 105 -6.37 8.59 14.85
CA VAL A 105 -6.04 9.23 13.57
C VAL A 105 -4.61 8.88 13.16
N PHE A 106 -3.66 8.81 14.09
CA PHE A 106 -2.23 8.64 13.80
C PHE A 106 -1.71 7.28 14.25
N ASN A 107 -2.44 6.22 13.92
CA ASN A 107 -1.92 4.86 14.05
C ASN A 107 -0.86 4.56 12.98
N HIS A 108 -0.08 3.51 13.19
CA HIS A 108 1.01 3.12 12.30
C HIS A 108 0.59 2.81 10.85
N LEU A 109 -0.69 2.47 10.60
CA LEU A 109 -1.23 2.21 9.25
C LEU A 109 -1.73 3.48 8.56
N PHE A 110 -1.78 4.63 9.25
CA PHE A 110 -2.11 5.93 8.63
C PHE A 110 -1.12 6.32 7.52
N PHE A 111 0.12 5.83 7.57
CA PHE A 111 1.12 6.07 6.53
C PHE A 111 0.70 5.56 5.14
N PHE A 112 -0.16 4.54 5.05
CA PHE A 112 -0.74 4.12 3.78
C PHE A 112 -1.63 5.20 3.15
N THR A 113 -2.30 6.03 3.96
CA THR A 113 -3.04 7.20 3.44
C THR A 113 -2.09 8.23 2.83
N VAL A 114 -0.94 8.50 3.47
CA VAL A 114 0.08 9.42 2.95
C VAL A 114 0.65 8.89 1.63
N GLU A 115 1.02 7.61 1.58
CA GLU A 115 1.48 6.93 0.36
C GLU A 115 0.46 7.01 -0.78
N GLY A 116 -0.79 6.72 -0.47
CA GLY A 116 -1.88 6.79 -1.43
C GLY A 116 -2.09 8.21 -1.97
N ILE A 117 -1.99 9.25 -1.14
CA ILE A 117 -2.05 10.65 -1.57
C ILE A 117 -0.86 11.01 -2.46
N LEU A 118 0.36 10.61 -2.11
CA LEU A 118 1.55 10.86 -2.92
C LEU A 118 1.43 10.20 -4.30
N LEU A 119 0.96 8.96 -4.34
CA LEU A 119 0.70 8.26 -5.60
C LEU A 119 -0.44 8.92 -6.39
N LEU A 120 -1.49 9.41 -5.71
CA LEU A 120 -2.59 10.15 -6.36
C LEU A 120 -2.06 11.37 -7.08
N LEU A 121 -1.25 12.18 -6.39
CA LEU A 121 -0.63 13.38 -6.96
C LEU A 121 0.28 13.03 -8.14
N ALA A 122 1.03 11.93 -8.05
CA ALA A 122 1.86 11.44 -9.15
C ALA A 122 1.04 11.19 -10.43
N VAL A 123 -0.13 10.55 -10.31
CA VAL A 123 -0.92 10.10 -11.48
C VAL A 123 -2.03 11.07 -11.92
N THR A 124 -2.28 12.12 -11.15
CA THR A 124 -3.28 13.15 -11.46
C THR A 124 -2.65 14.50 -11.78
N VAL A 125 -1.87 15.06 -10.85
CA VAL A 125 -1.30 16.41 -10.96
C VAL A 125 -0.02 16.42 -11.79
N PHE A 126 0.87 15.46 -11.56
CA PHE A 126 2.19 15.43 -12.21
C PHE A 126 2.25 14.57 -13.48
N PHE A 127 1.13 13.97 -13.86
CA PHE A 127 1.04 13.09 -15.02
C PHE A 127 0.55 13.84 -16.26
N ASN A 128 1.30 13.71 -17.36
CA ASN A 128 0.85 14.13 -18.68
C ASN A 128 0.75 12.90 -19.60
N ILE A 129 -0.39 12.78 -20.28
CA ILE A 129 -0.63 11.70 -21.25
C ILE A 129 0.33 11.86 -22.43
N LYS A 130 0.90 10.75 -22.90
CA LYS A 130 1.62 10.73 -24.18
C LYS A 130 0.63 11.05 -25.30
N ARG A 131 0.78 12.22 -25.93
CA ARG A 131 0.07 12.52 -27.18
C ARG A 131 0.87 11.87 -28.29
N ASP A 132 0.30 10.83 -28.90
CA ASP A 132 0.83 10.32 -30.17
C ASP A 132 0.71 11.46 -31.19
N LYS A 133 1.85 11.86 -31.75
CA LYS A 133 1.92 12.75 -32.91
C LYS A 133 1.83 11.91 -34.17
#